data_AF-A0A3P7DNU5-F1
#
_entry.id   AF-A0A3P7DNU5-F1
#
_cell.length_a   1.000
_cell.length_b   1.000
_cell.length_c   1.000
_cell.angle_alpha   90.00
_cell.angle_beta   90.00
_cell.angle_gamma   90.00
#
_symmetry.space_group_name_H-M   'P 1'
#
loop_
_entity.id
_entity.type
_entity.pdbx_description
1 polymer ?
#
loop_
_entity_poly.entity_id
_entity_poly.type
_entity_poly.pdbx_seq_one_letter_code
_entity_poly.pdbx_strand_id
1 'polypeptide(L)'
;MAPIHRVKRHSGILGSEVLNDLGGRAGRTVISFQLLLVRDSADVVLKGCLDIECPHDSILRKALKKQTVAKIVIILIDAWQEQFFYRREAMQFLRQLTSDGQAVAFIAHVQTPTAVTAGVIPSFADVVMNFASTSITSDNIIDRLNDKGYRCTFCGDETWLRLFPNRFDNHSAEVTSFYVNDFKEVDDNVTFCMRSRLENGAADTWDVMILHYLGLDHIGHSLGGTHSELNNKLIEMDSIIKEIYEKLHKIYGTNFSIIVFGDHGMTEGGSHGGSSELETHVPIVYVDGRKRRTSNETFYVTSVEQVDIVPTLATLFNVPIPKESLGVTLLPYITTDRSNLSVLLFVLQNAEQFRKLYRTSNVLNHCISNSYDSLQKHCAMNASVNVDGLIGECLEELHKIQSQLIHRKTNFDVIQIVIAIGLSFTVSYISAYLVCSTYLYDIYAFQNGDLSTNLAFFAQLLHFAAPFASSLIEEEHDLQIRSYNSAKSQKIITILFLLIIHRLCRGYTESNRRRWILERNIIGLLNYYEIFTSIGGSSDMPDIASLLKQFNNLRFISCSLSLILIGILLILHYGKRTSHPKLIRFLILVTLFGTFLVHHYKSR
;
A
#
# COMPACT_ATOMS: atom_id res chain seq x y z
N MET A 1 40.00 13.25 43.97
CA MET A 1 40.84 12.04 44.02
C MET A 1 40.76 11.37 42.64
N ALA A 2 41.85 11.48 41.85
CA ALA A 2 42.04 10.82 40.54
C ALA A 2 42.52 9.36 40.76
N PRO A 3 42.80 8.47 39.76
CA PRO A 3 43.38 8.69 38.39
C PRO A 3 42.62 7.94 37.24
N ILE A 4 42.69 8.22 35.92
CA ILE A 4 43.68 8.60 34.87
C ILE A 4 44.05 7.43 33.89
N HIS A 5 44.01 7.75 32.58
CA HIS A 5 44.69 7.18 31.36
C HIS A 5 44.10 5.94 30.63
N ARG A 6 44.05 5.82 29.27
CA ARG A 6 45.01 6.11 28.14
C ARG A 6 44.25 6.01 26.76
N VAL A 7 44.13 7.02 25.87
CA VAL A 7 44.91 7.49 24.67
C VAL A 7 45.38 6.47 23.58
N LYS A 8 45.02 6.72 22.29
CA LYS A 8 45.85 6.83 21.03
C LYS A 8 44.93 7.09 19.79
N ARG A 9 44.94 8.26 19.09
CA ARG A 9 45.82 8.88 18.05
C ARG A 9 45.65 8.38 16.59
N HIS A 10 45.31 9.28 15.65
CA HIS A 10 46.12 9.69 14.47
C HIS A 10 45.52 10.92 13.72
N SER A 11 46.34 11.59 12.89
CA SER A 11 46.43 13.05 12.65
C SER A 11 46.68 13.43 11.17
N GLY A 12 46.45 14.70 10.77
CA GLY A 12 47.01 15.37 9.56
C GLY A 12 46.31 16.71 9.20
N ILE A 13 46.78 17.90 9.64
CA ILE A 13 47.70 18.92 9.01
C ILE A 13 47.01 19.77 7.89
N LEU A 14 46.63 21.06 8.07
CA LEU A 14 47.34 22.38 8.13
C LEU A 14 47.67 23.05 6.78
N GLY A 15 47.31 24.34 6.62
CA GLY A 15 47.84 25.26 5.60
C GLY A 15 46.99 26.53 5.36
N SER A 16 47.54 27.70 5.70
CA SER A 16 46.93 29.05 5.66
C SER A 16 47.54 29.96 4.57
N GLU A 17 46.87 31.10 4.34
CA GLU A 17 47.46 32.46 4.14
C GLU A 17 47.54 33.08 2.71
N VAL A 18 47.08 34.36 2.59
CA VAL A 18 47.69 35.53 1.87
C VAL A 18 46.85 36.35 0.83
N LEU A 19 46.60 37.62 1.25
CA LEU A 19 46.59 38.96 0.58
C LEU A 19 45.57 39.42 -0.50
N ASN A 20 44.79 40.44 -0.08
CA ASN A 20 44.49 41.77 -0.69
C ASN A 20 44.85 42.06 -2.16
N ASP A 21 43.86 42.55 -2.92
CA ASP A 21 44.04 43.79 -3.70
C ASP A 21 42.73 44.58 -3.90
N LEU A 22 42.86 45.90 -3.90
CA LEU A 22 41.82 46.93 -3.89
C LEU A 22 41.39 47.32 -5.30
N GLY A 23 40.09 47.60 -5.49
CA GLY A 23 39.64 48.60 -6.46
C GLY A 23 38.46 48.18 -7.36
N GLY A 24 37.35 48.91 -7.26
CA GLY A 24 36.37 49.01 -8.35
C GLY A 24 34.91 48.90 -7.95
N ARG A 25 34.28 50.05 -7.70
CA ARG A 25 32.82 50.26 -7.54
C ARG A 25 32.00 49.60 -8.65
N ALA A 26 31.01 48.78 -8.28
CA ALA A 26 29.68 48.75 -8.90
C ALA A 26 28.72 47.96 -8.00
N GLY A 27 27.75 48.67 -7.40
CA GLY A 27 26.74 48.07 -6.52
C GLY A 27 25.84 47.09 -7.29
N ARG A 28 25.70 45.87 -6.77
CA ARG A 28 24.58 44.98 -7.04
C ARG A 28 24.24 44.17 -5.79
N THR A 29 22.96 44.29 -5.44
CA THR A 29 22.15 43.57 -4.47
C THR A 29 22.57 42.12 -4.28
N VAL A 30 22.96 41.76 -3.05
CA VAL A 30 23.15 40.37 -2.62
C VAL A 30 21.78 39.76 -2.37
N ILE A 31 21.30 38.96 -3.32
CA ILE A 31 20.22 38.00 -3.10
C ILE A 31 20.86 36.77 -2.45
N SER A 32 20.61 36.60 -1.15
CA SER A 32 20.96 35.39 -0.41
C SER A 32 20.09 34.22 -0.88
N PHE A 33 20.72 33.28 -1.58
CA PHE A 33 20.13 32.00 -1.95
C PHE A 33 20.20 31.07 -0.73
N GLN A 34 19.18 31.10 0.12
CA GLN A 34 19.03 30.16 1.23
C GLN A 34 18.16 28.97 0.80
N LEU A 35 18.75 27.78 0.89
CA LEU A 35 18.20 26.44 0.67
C LEU A 35 16.66 26.32 0.73
N LEU A 36 16.08 25.88 -0.38
CA LEU A 36 14.76 25.26 -0.47
C LEU A 36 14.77 23.90 0.26
N LEU A 37 14.62 23.90 1.58
CA LEU A 37 14.18 22.72 2.33
C LEU A 37 12.68 22.55 2.11
N VAL A 38 12.27 21.35 1.68
CA VAL A 38 10.86 20.96 1.48
C VAL A 38 10.11 21.17 2.79
N ARG A 39 9.36 22.28 2.90
CA ARG A 39 8.53 22.58 4.07
C ARG A 39 7.30 21.68 4.07
N ASP A 40 7.07 20.96 5.16
CA ASP A 40 5.93 20.05 5.34
C ASP A 40 4.59 20.83 5.41
N SER A 41 3.45 20.20 5.07
CA SER A 41 2.15 20.90 4.96
C SER A 41 1.72 21.56 6.27
N ALA A 42 1.91 20.88 7.40
CA ALA A 42 1.67 21.44 8.73
C ALA A 42 2.54 22.69 8.98
N ASP A 43 3.82 22.66 8.60
CA ASP A 43 4.72 23.82 8.71
C ASP A 43 4.36 24.94 7.74
N VAL A 44 3.82 24.63 6.56
CA VAL A 44 3.33 25.62 5.60
C VAL A 44 2.10 26.32 6.14
N VAL A 45 1.12 25.59 6.68
CA VAL A 45 -0.06 26.19 7.32
C VAL A 45 0.34 26.96 8.56
N LEU A 46 1.19 26.38 9.41
CA LEU A 46 1.68 27.05 10.62
C LEU A 46 2.40 28.34 10.24
N LYS A 47 3.33 28.30 9.27
CA LYS A 47 4.04 29.49 8.82
C LYS A 47 3.11 30.51 8.16
N GLY A 48 2.24 30.07 7.26
CA GLY A 48 1.24 30.94 6.63
C GLY A 48 0.32 31.60 7.65
N CYS A 49 -0.02 30.92 8.74
CA CYS A 49 -0.77 31.48 9.87
C CYS A 49 0.08 32.33 10.83
N LEU A 50 1.39 32.03 10.97
CA LEU A 50 2.33 32.78 11.82
C LEU A 50 2.77 34.09 11.15
N ASP A 51 2.79 34.14 9.82
CA ASP A 51 2.99 35.34 9.03
C ASP A 51 1.77 36.28 9.12
N ILE A 52 0.64 35.80 9.64
CA ILE A 52 -0.49 36.65 10.04
C ILE A 52 -0.15 37.29 11.40
N GLU A 53 0.02 38.61 11.42
CA GLU A 53 0.13 39.40 12.66
C GLU A 53 -1.18 39.29 13.45
N CYS A 54 -1.29 38.30 14.35
CA CYS A 54 -2.37 38.24 15.35
C CYS A 54 -1.96 39.03 16.59
N PRO A 55 -2.52 40.23 16.84
CA PRO A 55 -2.19 41.03 18.01
C PRO A 55 -2.70 40.41 19.33
N HIS A 56 -3.66 39.49 19.24
CA HIS A 56 -4.12 38.67 20.36
C HIS A 56 -3.51 37.27 20.22
N ASP A 57 -2.97 36.70 21.29
CA ASP A 57 -2.43 35.33 21.38
C ASP A 57 -3.53 34.31 21.01
N SER A 58 -3.67 34.12 19.71
CA SER A 58 -4.97 33.85 19.11
C SER A 58 -5.42 32.43 19.40
N ILE A 59 -6.73 32.26 19.52
CA ILE A 59 -7.41 30.96 19.52
C ILE A 59 -6.85 30.07 18.39
N LEU A 60 -6.44 30.67 17.27
CA LEU A 60 -5.76 30.03 16.16
C LEU A 60 -4.43 29.38 16.53
N ARG A 61 -3.53 30.06 17.26
CA ARG A 61 -2.26 29.48 17.72
C ARG A 61 -2.48 28.32 18.69
N LYS A 62 -3.49 28.43 19.55
CA LYS A 62 -3.88 27.33 20.44
C LYS A 62 -4.47 26.17 19.65
N ALA A 63 -5.35 26.43 18.68
CA ALA A 63 -5.92 25.41 17.81
C ALA A 63 -4.85 24.69 16.97
N LEU A 64 -3.90 25.42 16.40
CA LEU A 64 -2.79 24.88 15.61
C LEU A 64 -1.78 24.06 16.41
N LYS A 65 -1.68 24.27 17.72
CA LYS A 65 -0.75 23.53 18.60
C LYS A 65 -1.42 22.41 19.38
N LYS A 66 -2.75 22.41 19.48
CA LYS A 66 -3.48 21.49 20.33
C LYS A 66 -3.63 20.15 19.64
N GLN A 67 -2.96 19.14 20.19
CA GLN A 67 -3.32 17.74 19.97
C GLN A 67 -4.80 17.54 20.34
N THR A 68 -5.58 16.97 19.43
CA THR A 68 -7.03 16.83 19.62
C THR A 68 -7.38 15.65 20.53
N VAL A 69 -6.55 14.60 20.53
CA VAL A 69 -6.78 13.32 21.22
C VAL A 69 -5.54 12.89 21.98
N ALA A 70 -5.64 12.50 23.25
CA ALA A 70 -4.46 12.04 24.00
C ALA A 70 -4.03 10.61 23.61
N LYS A 71 -4.99 9.73 23.32
CA LYS A 71 -4.77 8.34 22.93
C LYS A 71 -5.65 7.96 21.76
N ILE A 72 -5.13 7.14 20.85
CA ILE A 72 -5.93 6.50 19.82
C ILE A 72 -5.70 5.00 19.77
N VAL A 73 -6.77 4.23 19.62
CA VAL A 73 -6.69 2.81 19.28
C VAL A 73 -7.23 2.62 17.88
N ILE A 74 -6.43 2.00 17.02
CA ILE A 74 -6.74 1.68 15.63
C ILE A 74 -6.95 0.17 15.57
N ILE A 75 -8.13 -0.26 15.16
CA ILE A 75 -8.53 -1.68 15.12
C ILE A 75 -8.82 -2.04 13.68
N LEU A 76 -7.96 -2.88 13.12
CA LEU A 76 -8.10 -3.45 11.79
C LEU A 76 -8.66 -4.87 11.93
N ILE A 77 -9.85 -5.09 11.39
CA ILE A 77 -10.49 -6.40 11.34
C ILE A 77 -10.41 -6.88 9.90
N ASP A 78 -9.57 -7.88 9.65
CA ASP A 78 -9.33 -8.43 8.32
C ASP A 78 -10.66 -8.94 7.70
N ALA A 79 -10.87 -8.60 6.44
CA ALA A 79 -12.08 -8.91 5.67
C ALA A 79 -13.42 -8.44 6.29
N TRP A 80 -13.41 -7.37 7.11
CA TRP A 80 -14.63 -6.80 7.67
C TRP A 80 -15.44 -6.04 6.62
N GLN A 81 -16.30 -6.79 5.94
CA GLN A 81 -17.14 -6.35 4.84
C GLN A 81 -18.30 -5.44 5.28
N GLU A 82 -18.71 -4.48 4.45
CA GLU A 82 -19.80 -3.52 4.75
C GLU A 82 -21.04 -4.18 5.36
N GLN A 83 -21.56 -5.23 4.73
CA GLN A 83 -22.81 -5.85 5.17
C GLN A 83 -22.69 -6.54 6.53
N PHE A 84 -21.48 -6.83 7.01
CA PHE A 84 -21.27 -7.41 8.33
C PHE A 84 -21.58 -6.43 9.46
N PHE A 85 -21.47 -5.13 9.20
CA PHE A 85 -21.84 -4.09 10.16
C PHE A 85 -23.34 -3.74 10.08
N TYR A 86 -23.89 -3.65 8.87
CA TYR A 86 -25.25 -3.13 8.65
C TYR A 86 -26.35 -4.20 8.62
N ARG A 87 -26.06 -5.42 8.14
CA ARG A 87 -27.09 -6.45 7.88
C ARG A 87 -27.06 -7.64 8.84
N ARG A 88 -26.00 -7.79 9.63
CA ARG A 88 -25.88 -8.88 10.62
C ARG A 88 -26.23 -8.38 12.02
N GLU A 89 -26.85 -9.23 12.83
CA GLU A 89 -27.14 -8.97 14.26
C GLU A 89 -25.90 -9.03 15.18
N ALA A 90 -24.68 -8.86 14.63
CA ALA A 90 -23.42 -8.74 15.38
C ALA A 90 -23.05 -7.25 15.59
N MET A 91 -21.91 -6.87 16.20
CA MET A 91 -21.51 -5.44 16.31
C MET A 91 -22.52 -4.50 17.01
N GLN A 92 -23.26 -5.01 18.01
CA GLN A 92 -24.34 -4.26 18.67
C GLN A 92 -23.82 -3.05 19.46
N PHE A 93 -22.67 -3.17 20.13
CA PHE A 93 -22.07 -2.09 20.89
C PHE A 93 -21.62 -0.95 19.97
N LEU A 94 -20.88 -1.23 18.90
CA LEU A 94 -20.53 -0.19 17.91
C LEU A 94 -21.76 0.50 17.29
N ARG A 95 -22.80 -0.26 16.96
CA ARG A 95 -24.06 0.32 16.45
C ARG A 95 -24.77 1.17 17.51
N GLN A 96 -24.72 0.78 18.78
CA GLN A 96 -25.25 1.57 19.87
C GLN A 96 -24.50 2.90 20.00
N LEU A 97 -23.16 2.89 19.95
CA LEU A 97 -22.35 4.11 19.95
C LEU A 97 -22.67 5.03 18.77
N THR A 98 -22.94 4.46 17.60
CA THR A 98 -23.35 5.23 16.40
C THR A 98 -24.73 5.85 16.60
N SER A 99 -25.70 5.08 17.11
CA SER A 99 -27.05 5.55 17.42
C SER A 99 -27.08 6.63 18.50
N ASP A 100 -26.20 6.53 19.49
CA ASP A 100 -26.06 7.51 20.58
C ASP A 100 -25.33 8.80 20.15
N GLY A 101 -24.90 8.88 18.88
CA GLY A 101 -24.11 10.00 18.38
C GLY A 101 -22.72 10.09 19.01
N GLN A 102 -22.18 8.99 19.53
CA GLN A 102 -20.80 8.89 20.03
C GLN A 102 -19.84 8.50 18.89
N ALA A 103 -20.32 7.72 17.93
CA ALA A 103 -19.55 7.25 16.79
C ALA A 103 -20.13 7.76 15.45
N VAL A 104 -19.29 7.80 14.43
CA VAL A 104 -19.68 8.03 13.04
C VAL A 104 -19.22 6.85 12.21
N ALA A 105 -20.14 6.29 11.43
CA ALA A 105 -19.86 5.18 10.53
C ALA A 105 -19.86 5.68 9.08
N PHE A 106 -18.81 5.30 8.36
CA PHE A 106 -18.62 5.56 6.94
C PHE A 106 -18.61 4.23 6.18
N ILE A 107 -18.99 4.26 4.91
CA ILE A 107 -18.71 3.18 3.96
C ILE A 107 -17.52 3.63 3.13
N ALA A 108 -16.40 2.92 3.25
CA ALA A 108 -15.16 3.25 2.58
C ALA A 108 -14.90 2.29 1.42
N HIS A 109 -14.40 2.83 0.32
CA HIS A 109 -13.89 2.05 -0.79
C HIS A 109 -12.40 1.72 -0.57
N VAL A 110 -12.05 0.45 -0.72
CA VAL A 110 -10.69 -0.09 -0.54
C VAL A 110 -9.96 -0.12 -1.87
N GLN A 111 -8.69 0.32 -1.87
CA GLN A 111 -7.91 0.41 -3.12
C GLN A 111 -6.65 -0.47 -3.16
N THR A 112 -6.26 -1.11 -2.04
CA THR A 112 -5.33 -2.28 -1.83
C THR A 112 -4.73 -2.21 -0.40
N PRO A 113 -4.24 -3.31 0.22
CA PRO A 113 -3.95 -3.36 1.66
C PRO A 113 -2.91 -2.35 2.19
N THR A 114 -1.89 -1.97 1.41
CA THR A 114 -0.85 -1.03 1.89
C THR A 114 -1.31 0.44 1.87
N ALA A 115 -2.54 0.72 1.46
CA ALA A 115 -3.06 2.08 1.36
C ALA A 115 -3.29 2.75 2.74
N VAL A 116 -3.51 1.95 3.78
CA VAL A 116 -3.92 2.38 5.12
C VAL A 116 -2.86 3.21 5.85
N THR A 117 -1.57 2.95 5.64
CA THR A 117 -0.49 3.62 6.39
C THR A 117 0.14 4.78 5.62
N ALA A 118 0.28 4.64 4.30
CA ALA A 118 0.85 5.69 3.45
C ALA A 118 -0.21 6.71 2.98
N GLY A 119 -1.48 6.30 2.93
CA GLY A 119 -2.56 7.09 2.32
C GLY A 119 -2.48 7.05 0.80
N VAL A 120 -1.78 6.06 0.24
CA VAL A 120 -1.47 5.98 -1.18
C VAL A 120 -1.93 4.66 -1.72
N ILE A 121 -2.58 4.65 -2.88
CA ILE A 121 -2.77 3.41 -3.63
C ILE A 121 -1.38 2.92 -4.09
N PRO A 122 -0.84 1.80 -3.57
CA PRO A 122 0.40 1.23 -4.08
C PRO A 122 0.26 0.93 -5.56
N SER A 123 1.32 1.23 -6.31
CA SER A 123 1.44 0.66 -7.65
C SER A 123 1.70 -0.85 -7.54
N PHE A 124 1.46 -1.58 -8.63
CA PHE A 124 1.82 -3.00 -8.69
C PHE A 124 3.30 -3.24 -8.34
N ALA A 125 4.20 -2.34 -8.79
CA ALA A 125 5.61 -2.41 -8.45
C ALA A 125 5.84 -2.26 -6.95
N ASP A 126 5.10 -1.38 -6.26
CA ASP A 126 5.20 -1.21 -4.82
C ASP A 126 4.71 -2.46 -4.09
N VAL A 127 3.62 -3.09 -4.53
CA VAL A 127 3.16 -4.35 -3.95
C VAL A 127 4.23 -5.44 -4.09
N VAL A 128 4.77 -5.66 -5.30
CA VAL A 128 5.82 -6.68 -5.51
C VAL A 128 7.07 -6.36 -4.72
N MET A 129 7.50 -5.10 -4.73
CA MET A 129 8.68 -4.68 -4.00
C MET A 129 8.46 -4.79 -2.50
N ASN A 130 7.26 -4.52 -1.96
CA ASN A 130 6.94 -4.69 -0.54
C ASN A 130 6.75 -6.15 -0.13
N PHE A 131 6.31 -7.03 -1.03
CA PHE A 131 6.31 -8.48 -0.81
C PHE A 131 7.72 -9.07 -0.88
N ALA A 132 8.61 -8.49 -1.69
CA ALA A 132 10.01 -8.92 -1.84
C ALA A 132 10.98 -8.21 -0.87
N SER A 133 10.61 -7.04 -0.34
CA SER A 133 11.38 -6.26 0.61
C SER A 133 10.91 -6.56 2.02
N THR A 134 11.85 -6.50 2.96
CA THR A 134 11.59 -6.71 4.37
C THR A 134 11.23 -5.41 5.09
N SER A 135 10.81 -4.34 4.38
CA SER A 135 10.51 -3.04 4.99
C SER A 135 9.90 -2.05 3.98
N ILE A 136 8.90 -1.28 4.42
CA ILE A 136 8.37 -0.12 3.69
C ILE A 136 9.34 1.06 3.85
N THR A 137 9.77 1.65 2.74
CA THR A 137 10.65 2.84 2.71
C THR A 137 9.94 4.15 2.36
N SER A 138 8.66 4.09 1.99
CA SER A 138 7.87 5.27 1.63
C SER A 138 7.43 6.07 2.85
N ASP A 139 7.24 7.39 2.66
CA ASP A 139 6.65 8.28 3.66
C ASP A 139 5.27 7.76 4.10
N ASN A 140 5.06 7.60 5.41
CA ASN A 140 3.87 6.98 6.00
C ASN A 140 3.56 7.57 7.37
N ILE A 141 2.33 7.38 7.85
CA ILE A 141 1.86 7.99 9.10
C ILE A 141 2.63 7.54 10.34
N ILE A 142 3.12 6.30 10.38
CA ILE A 142 3.86 5.76 11.53
C ILE A 142 5.20 6.49 11.66
N ASP A 143 5.91 6.69 10.56
CA ASP A 143 7.14 7.49 10.54
C ASP A 143 6.86 8.94 10.97
N ARG A 144 5.75 9.54 10.51
CA ARG A 144 5.36 10.91 10.90
C ARG A 144 5.04 11.05 12.39
N LEU A 145 4.46 10.02 13.00
CA LEU A 145 4.20 9.96 14.44
C LEU A 145 5.52 9.82 15.22
N ASN A 146 6.37 8.88 14.82
CA ASN A 146 7.66 8.62 15.45
C ASN A 146 8.61 9.84 15.36
N ASP A 147 8.65 10.53 14.22
CA ASP A 147 9.43 11.76 14.01
C ASP A 147 9.03 12.89 14.98
N LYS A 148 7.77 12.87 15.46
CA LYS A 148 7.24 13.81 16.46
C LYS A 148 7.31 13.27 17.89
N GLY A 149 7.88 12.09 18.09
CA GLY A 149 8.10 11.47 19.40
C GLY A 149 6.86 10.77 19.97
N TYR A 150 5.83 10.52 19.17
CA TYR A 150 4.70 9.70 19.59
C TYR A 150 5.10 8.23 19.64
N ARG A 151 4.62 7.52 20.66
CA ARG A 151 4.95 6.10 20.86
C ARG A 151 3.89 5.23 20.22
N CYS A 152 4.30 4.37 19.31
CA CYS A 152 3.40 3.50 18.56
C CYS A 152 3.55 2.06 19.08
N THR A 153 2.44 1.42 19.44
CA THR A 153 2.41 0.01 19.86
C THR A 153 1.57 -0.80 18.90
N PHE A 154 2.04 -2.00 18.54
CA PHE A 154 1.37 -2.87 17.58
C PHE A 154 1.06 -4.25 18.18
N CYS A 155 -0.20 -4.64 18.21
CA CYS A 155 -0.61 -6.00 18.55
C CYS A 155 -1.22 -6.64 17.30
N GLY A 156 -0.52 -7.60 16.71
CA GLY A 156 -0.92 -8.23 15.46
C GLY A 156 0.04 -9.36 15.07
N ASP A 157 0.01 -9.69 13.78
CA ASP A 157 0.82 -10.72 13.17
C ASP A 157 2.22 -10.21 12.74
N GLU A 158 3.09 -11.14 12.34
CA GLU A 158 4.47 -10.83 11.94
C GLU A 158 4.59 -9.94 10.68
N THR A 159 3.56 -9.87 9.82
CA THR A 159 3.63 -9.15 8.53
C THR A 159 3.89 -7.66 8.74
N TRP A 160 3.16 -7.03 9.67
CA TRP A 160 3.35 -5.62 10.00
C TRP A 160 4.70 -5.33 10.65
N LEU A 161 5.19 -6.23 11.50
CA LEU A 161 6.50 -6.09 12.13
C LEU A 161 7.64 -6.17 11.10
N ARG A 162 7.47 -7.01 10.06
CA ARG A 162 8.35 -7.03 8.90
C ARG A 162 8.23 -5.76 8.06
N LEU A 163 7.03 -5.24 7.81
CA LEU A 163 6.86 -4.01 7.02
C LEU A 163 7.40 -2.76 7.75
N PHE A 164 7.32 -2.73 9.08
CA PHE A 164 7.68 -1.61 9.94
C PHE A 164 8.76 -1.96 10.99
N PRO A 165 9.94 -2.41 10.57
CA PRO A 165 10.98 -2.86 11.49
C PRO A 165 11.45 -1.70 12.37
N ASN A 166 11.50 -1.93 13.70
CA ASN A 166 11.92 -0.96 14.71
C ASN A 166 11.11 0.34 14.77
N ARG A 167 9.86 0.35 14.27
CA ARG A 167 8.97 1.52 14.31
C ARG A 167 7.89 1.45 15.39
N PHE A 168 7.80 0.34 16.11
CA PHE A 168 6.90 0.17 17.25
C PHE A 168 7.71 0.03 18.54
N ASP A 169 7.35 0.80 19.57
CA ASP A 169 7.99 0.78 20.89
C ASP A 169 7.74 -0.54 21.63
N ASN A 170 6.58 -1.14 21.42
CA ASN A 170 6.17 -2.42 21.96
C ASN A 170 5.32 -3.15 20.93
N HIS A 171 5.35 -4.49 20.98
CA HIS A 171 4.48 -5.30 20.17
C HIS A 171 4.08 -6.63 20.82
N SER A 172 3.07 -7.29 20.25
CA SER A 172 2.69 -8.66 20.61
C SER A 172 3.82 -9.65 20.31
N ALA A 173 3.70 -10.88 20.82
CA ALA A 173 4.53 -11.98 20.35
C ALA A 173 4.31 -12.17 18.84
N GLU A 174 5.38 -12.48 18.10
CA GLU A 174 5.30 -12.75 16.67
C GLU A 174 4.56 -14.07 16.44
N VAL A 175 3.39 -13.98 15.81
CA VAL A 175 2.58 -15.13 15.38
C VAL A 175 2.44 -15.08 13.86
N THR A 176 2.56 -16.24 13.22
CA THR A 176 2.47 -16.38 11.76
C THR A 176 1.04 -16.14 11.27
N SER A 177 0.88 -15.31 10.25
CA SER A 177 -0.43 -14.94 9.69
C SER A 177 -1.07 -16.01 8.79
N PHE A 178 -0.29 -16.85 8.12
CA PHE A 178 -0.78 -17.64 6.98
C PHE A 178 -1.39 -19.01 7.30
N TYR A 179 -1.71 -19.31 8.56
CA TYR A 179 -2.40 -20.56 8.90
C TYR A 179 -3.91 -20.32 8.95
N VAL A 180 -4.58 -20.41 7.80
CA VAL A 180 -6.00 -20.07 7.59
C VAL A 180 -6.95 -20.88 8.48
N ASN A 181 -6.55 -22.07 8.95
CA ASN A 181 -7.38 -22.87 9.86
C ASN A 181 -7.30 -22.40 11.33
N ASP A 182 -6.45 -21.43 11.65
CA ASP A 182 -6.47 -20.77 12.96
C ASP A 182 -7.44 -19.59 12.97
N PHE A 183 -8.53 -19.72 13.72
CA PHE A 183 -9.50 -18.64 13.90
C PHE A 183 -9.29 -17.87 15.21
N LYS A 184 -8.29 -18.22 16.03
CA LYS A 184 -8.21 -17.79 17.44
C LYS A 184 -6.82 -17.45 17.94
N GLU A 185 -5.78 -18.22 17.64
CA GLU A 185 -4.44 -18.05 18.24
C GLU A 185 -3.86 -16.66 17.95
N VAL A 186 -3.97 -16.18 16.71
CA VAL A 186 -3.58 -14.80 16.37
C VAL A 186 -4.42 -13.78 17.16
N ASP A 187 -5.75 -13.90 17.10
CA ASP A 187 -6.68 -12.96 17.75
C ASP A 187 -6.53 -12.95 19.29
N ASP A 188 -6.29 -14.09 19.91
CA ASP A 188 -6.05 -14.28 21.34
C ASP A 188 -4.74 -13.61 21.75
N ASN A 189 -3.67 -13.76 20.95
CA ASN A 189 -2.39 -13.08 21.17
C ASN A 189 -2.51 -11.56 21.05
N VAL A 190 -3.27 -11.07 20.05
CA VAL A 190 -3.59 -9.65 19.89
C VAL A 190 -4.35 -9.13 21.12
N THR A 191 -5.36 -9.86 21.55
CA THR A 191 -6.18 -9.51 22.73
C THR A 191 -5.35 -9.53 24.01
N PHE A 192 -4.46 -10.51 24.19
CA PHE A 192 -3.55 -10.56 25.32
C PHE A 192 -2.58 -9.37 25.34
N CYS A 193 -1.98 -9.05 24.19
CA CYS A 193 -1.14 -7.87 24.02
C CYS A 193 -1.91 -6.60 24.37
N MET A 194 -3.09 -6.38 23.79
CA MET A 194 -3.96 -5.25 24.07
C MET A 194 -4.26 -5.11 25.57
N ARG A 195 -4.67 -6.19 26.24
CA ARG A 195 -4.96 -6.16 27.68
C ARG A 195 -3.74 -5.75 28.50
N SER A 196 -2.57 -6.29 28.17
CA SER A 196 -1.31 -5.94 28.84
C SER A 196 -0.95 -4.44 28.73
N ARG A 197 -1.44 -3.76 27.68
CA ARG A 197 -1.19 -2.33 27.42
C ARG A 197 -2.25 -1.40 28.00
N LEU A 198 -3.38 -1.93 28.49
CA LEU A 198 -4.44 -1.17 29.15
C LEU A 198 -4.49 -1.39 30.67
N GLU A 199 -3.61 -2.25 31.21
CA GLU A 199 -3.57 -2.62 32.62
C GLU A 199 -2.25 -2.20 33.29
N ASN A 200 -2.20 -2.24 34.62
CA ASN A 200 -0.98 -2.08 35.43
C ASN A 200 -0.16 -0.80 35.13
N GLY A 201 -0.82 0.30 34.73
CA GLY A 201 -0.15 1.55 34.39
C GLY A 201 0.53 1.58 33.01
N ALA A 202 0.41 0.51 32.22
CA ALA A 202 0.99 0.43 30.88
C ALA A 202 0.31 1.35 29.87
N ALA A 203 -0.90 1.87 30.16
CA ALA A 203 -1.62 2.80 29.28
C ALA A 203 -0.83 4.08 28.95
N ASP A 204 0.04 4.51 29.88
CA ASP A 204 0.88 5.68 29.68
C ASP A 204 2.12 5.41 28.83
N THR A 205 2.36 4.17 28.37
CA THR A 205 3.56 3.77 27.60
C THR A 205 3.43 3.94 26.09
N TRP A 206 2.22 4.18 25.57
CA TRP A 206 1.93 4.27 24.14
C TRP A 206 0.98 5.44 23.88
N ASP A 207 1.02 6.05 22.71
CA ASP A 207 0.10 7.12 22.31
C ASP A 207 -0.84 6.68 21.18
N VAL A 208 -0.34 5.78 20.32
CA VAL A 208 -1.10 5.07 19.29
C VAL A 208 -0.97 3.57 19.50
N MET A 209 -2.09 2.86 19.60
CA MET A 209 -2.13 1.40 19.62
C MET A 209 -2.82 0.89 18.36
N ILE A 210 -2.18 -0.02 17.63
CA ILE A 210 -2.72 -0.64 16.42
C ILE A 210 -2.98 -2.13 16.73
N LEU A 211 -4.20 -2.58 16.49
CA LEU A 211 -4.65 -3.97 16.65
C LEU A 211 -5.00 -4.54 15.28
N HIS A 212 -4.46 -5.70 14.93
CA HIS A 212 -4.75 -6.38 13.66
C HIS A 212 -5.30 -7.78 13.91
N TYR A 213 -6.58 -7.98 13.64
CA TYR A 213 -7.31 -9.24 13.87
C TYR A 213 -7.55 -9.97 12.54
N LEU A 214 -7.18 -11.25 12.46
CA LEU A 214 -7.23 -12.07 11.24
C LEU A 214 -8.38 -13.09 11.23
N GLY A 215 -8.91 -13.44 12.41
CA GLY A 215 -9.80 -14.60 12.54
C GLY A 215 -11.09 -14.52 11.72
N LEU A 216 -11.55 -13.32 11.36
CA LEU A 216 -12.73 -13.12 10.52
C LEU A 216 -12.48 -13.53 9.06
N ASP A 217 -11.35 -13.11 8.49
CA ASP A 217 -10.92 -13.49 7.13
C ASP A 217 -10.71 -14.99 7.03
N HIS A 218 -10.00 -15.57 8.01
CA HIS A 218 -9.75 -17.01 8.09
C HIS A 218 -11.05 -17.83 8.12
N ILE A 219 -12.06 -17.43 8.90
CA ILE A 219 -13.38 -18.07 8.88
C ILE A 219 -14.04 -17.92 7.51
N GLY A 220 -13.91 -16.74 6.89
CA GLY A 220 -14.39 -16.47 5.53
C GLY A 220 -13.83 -17.48 4.54
N HIS A 221 -12.51 -17.60 4.43
CA HIS A 221 -11.86 -18.56 3.52
C HIS A 221 -12.21 -20.02 3.82
N SER A 222 -12.22 -20.42 5.09
CA SER A 222 -12.45 -21.81 5.46
C SER A 222 -13.90 -22.26 5.31
N LEU A 223 -14.88 -21.41 5.64
CA LEU A 223 -16.30 -21.79 5.77
C LEU A 223 -17.25 -21.00 4.85
N GLY A 224 -16.77 -19.94 4.21
CA GLY A 224 -17.53 -19.04 3.33
C GLY A 224 -18.00 -17.75 4.01
N GLY A 225 -18.07 -16.66 3.23
CA GLY A 225 -18.49 -15.32 3.66
C GLY A 225 -19.96 -15.18 4.13
N THR A 226 -20.76 -16.22 3.94
CA THR A 226 -22.14 -16.30 4.46
C THR A 226 -22.28 -17.19 5.70
N HIS A 227 -21.21 -17.85 6.16
CA HIS A 227 -21.28 -18.81 7.26
C HIS A 227 -21.72 -18.14 8.58
N SER A 228 -22.40 -18.90 9.44
CA SER A 228 -22.91 -18.41 10.73
C SER A 228 -21.79 -18.11 11.73
N GLU A 229 -20.65 -18.81 11.63
CA GLU A 229 -19.49 -18.61 12.51
C GLU A 229 -18.92 -17.18 12.43
N LEU A 230 -19.09 -16.50 11.28
CA LEU A 230 -18.74 -15.08 11.15
C LEU A 230 -19.48 -14.23 12.19
N ASN A 231 -20.73 -14.56 12.55
CA ASN A 231 -21.46 -13.82 13.59
C ASN A 231 -20.81 -13.98 14.96
N ASN A 232 -20.34 -15.20 15.29
CA ASN A 232 -19.65 -15.45 16.57
C ASN A 232 -18.37 -14.62 16.66
N LYS A 233 -17.58 -14.60 15.59
CA LYS A 233 -16.35 -13.78 15.50
C LYS A 233 -16.65 -12.29 15.56
N LEU A 234 -17.69 -11.80 14.88
CA LEU A 234 -18.08 -10.39 14.94
C LEU A 234 -18.59 -9.98 16.33
N ILE A 235 -19.26 -10.89 17.08
CA ILE A 235 -19.64 -10.67 18.48
C ILE A 235 -18.41 -10.59 19.39
N GLU A 236 -17.41 -11.44 19.15
CA GLU A 236 -16.12 -11.40 19.85
C GLU A 236 -15.41 -10.06 19.62
N MET A 237 -15.31 -9.61 18.37
CA MET A 237 -14.70 -8.31 18.02
C MET A 237 -15.44 -7.13 18.68
N ASP A 238 -16.77 -7.12 18.67
CA ASP A 238 -17.58 -6.09 19.33
C ASP A 238 -17.36 -6.06 20.85
N SER A 239 -17.22 -7.23 21.47
CA SER A 239 -16.89 -7.35 22.90
C SER A 239 -15.50 -6.80 23.23
N ILE A 240 -14.51 -7.03 22.37
CA ILE A 240 -13.16 -6.49 22.50
C ILE A 240 -13.18 -4.96 22.39
N ILE A 241 -13.90 -4.42 21.40
CA ILE A 241 -14.07 -2.97 21.22
C ILE A 241 -14.72 -2.33 22.45
N LYS A 242 -15.73 -2.99 23.02
CA LYS A 242 -16.36 -2.57 24.27
C LYS A 242 -15.37 -2.56 25.44
N GLU A 243 -14.57 -3.61 25.60
CA GLU A 243 -13.55 -3.69 26.65
C GLU A 243 -12.54 -2.53 26.53
N ILE A 244 -12.05 -2.24 25.32
CA ILE A 244 -11.13 -1.13 25.04
C ILE A 244 -11.79 0.20 25.40
N TYR A 245 -13.03 0.44 24.94
CA TYR A 245 -13.76 1.67 25.23
C TYR A 245 -13.92 1.90 26.73
N GLU A 246 -14.37 0.89 27.48
CA GLU A 246 -14.59 0.99 28.93
C GLU A 246 -13.28 1.25 29.68
N LYS A 247 -12.19 0.56 29.31
CA LYS A 247 -10.87 0.75 29.91
C LYS A 247 -10.30 2.14 29.61
N LEU A 248 -10.36 2.62 28.36
CA LEU A 248 -9.91 3.96 28.00
C LEU A 248 -10.74 5.05 28.68
N HIS A 249 -12.06 4.87 28.74
CA HIS A 249 -12.94 5.81 29.41
C HIS A 249 -12.63 5.92 30.91
N LYS A 250 -12.33 4.78 31.55
CA LYS A 250 -11.91 4.75 32.95
C LYS A 250 -10.58 5.48 33.20
N ILE A 251 -9.62 5.39 32.28
CA ILE A 251 -8.27 5.95 32.45
C ILE A 251 -8.18 7.42 32.01
N TYR A 252 -8.73 7.75 30.84
CA TYR A 252 -8.56 9.05 30.18
C TYR A 252 -9.85 9.89 30.13
N GLY A 253 -10.94 9.42 30.73
CA GLY A 253 -12.24 10.09 30.68
C GLY A 253 -12.75 10.12 29.25
N THR A 254 -12.82 11.30 28.64
CA THR A 254 -13.30 11.46 27.25
C THR A 254 -12.18 11.80 26.26
N ASN A 255 -10.92 11.79 26.69
CA ASN A 255 -9.78 12.25 25.89
C ASN A 255 -9.10 11.09 25.14
N PHE A 256 -9.88 10.33 24.37
CA PHE A 256 -9.39 9.23 23.55
C PHE A 256 -10.23 9.08 22.28
N SER A 257 -9.75 8.30 21.32
CA SER A 257 -10.53 7.89 20.16
C SER A 257 -10.27 6.45 19.78
N ILE A 258 -11.24 5.83 19.11
CA ILE A 258 -11.11 4.49 18.52
C ILE A 258 -11.48 4.58 17.05
N ILE A 259 -10.67 3.98 16.17
CA ILE A 259 -11.00 3.82 14.75
C ILE A 259 -11.05 2.34 14.46
N VAL A 260 -12.20 1.85 13.98
CA VAL A 260 -12.38 0.45 13.59
C VAL A 260 -12.67 0.39 12.10
N PHE A 261 -11.98 -0.45 11.34
CA PHE A 261 -12.21 -0.59 9.90
C PHE A 261 -11.77 -1.95 9.36
N GLY A 262 -12.30 -2.32 8.19
CA GLY A 262 -11.83 -3.46 7.41
C GLY A 262 -10.73 -3.06 6.44
N ASP A 263 -9.77 -3.95 6.18
CA ASP A 263 -8.72 -3.74 5.19
C ASP A 263 -9.23 -4.05 3.77
N HIS A 264 -10.11 -5.05 3.63
CA HIS A 264 -10.94 -5.39 2.48
C HIS A 264 -12.27 -6.03 2.93
N GLY A 265 -13.16 -6.31 1.99
CA GLY A 265 -14.32 -7.18 2.21
C GLY A 265 -14.08 -8.60 1.68
N MET A 266 -15.14 -9.40 1.59
CA MET A 266 -15.09 -10.77 1.05
C MET A 266 -16.37 -11.11 0.28
N THR A 267 -16.26 -12.01 -0.68
CA THR A 267 -17.38 -12.60 -1.41
C THR A 267 -18.20 -13.54 -0.52
N GLU A 268 -19.39 -13.94 -0.99
CA GLU A 268 -20.20 -14.97 -0.32
C GLU A 268 -19.45 -16.30 -0.12
N GLY A 269 -18.52 -16.62 -1.02
CA GLY A 269 -17.67 -17.81 -0.95
C GLY A 269 -16.45 -17.66 -0.04
N GLY A 270 -16.23 -16.49 0.57
CA GLY A 270 -15.09 -16.24 1.47
C GLY A 270 -13.84 -15.67 0.79
N SER A 271 -13.77 -15.72 -0.54
CA SER A 271 -12.64 -15.16 -1.30
C SER A 271 -12.69 -13.63 -1.39
N HIS A 272 -11.56 -12.98 -1.62
CA HIS A 272 -11.44 -11.54 -1.82
C HIS A 272 -10.35 -11.20 -2.86
N GLY A 273 -10.08 -9.90 -3.07
CA GLY A 273 -9.08 -9.40 -4.02
C GLY A 273 -9.62 -9.14 -5.43
N GLY A 274 -10.93 -9.29 -5.64
CA GLY A 274 -11.67 -8.84 -6.80
C GLY A 274 -12.09 -7.38 -6.72
N SER A 275 -13.15 -7.05 -7.47
CA SER A 275 -13.67 -5.67 -7.61
C SER A 275 -15.16 -5.56 -7.30
N SER A 276 -15.75 -6.61 -6.74
CA SER A 276 -17.16 -6.55 -6.34
C SER A 276 -17.35 -5.58 -5.18
N GLU A 277 -18.55 -5.04 -5.02
CA GLU A 277 -18.88 -4.20 -3.86
C GLU A 277 -18.64 -4.94 -2.55
N LEU A 278 -18.94 -6.25 -2.50
CA LEU A 278 -18.67 -7.10 -1.33
C LEU A 278 -17.20 -7.14 -0.95
N GLU A 279 -16.28 -7.04 -1.91
CA GLU A 279 -14.83 -7.10 -1.66
C GLU A 279 -14.21 -5.73 -1.43
N THR A 280 -14.83 -4.67 -1.96
CA THR A 280 -14.25 -3.32 -2.01
C THR A 280 -14.86 -2.37 -0.99
N HIS A 281 -16.08 -2.62 -0.50
CA HIS A 281 -16.76 -1.76 0.47
C HIS A 281 -16.59 -2.31 1.89
N VAL A 282 -15.97 -1.49 2.73
CA VAL A 282 -15.70 -1.78 4.14
C VAL A 282 -16.24 -0.65 5.02
N PRO A 283 -16.67 -0.93 6.27
CA PRO A 283 -17.01 0.11 7.20
C PRO A 283 -15.73 0.78 7.75
N ILE A 284 -15.81 2.08 8.02
CA ILE A 284 -14.91 2.80 8.93
C ILE A 284 -15.78 3.39 10.03
N VAL A 285 -15.52 3.04 11.28
CA VAL A 285 -16.25 3.57 12.44
C VAL A 285 -15.28 4.35 13.32
N TYR A 286 -15.51 5.66 13.43
CA TYR A 286 -14.77 6.55 14.34
C TYR A 286 -15.58 6.76 15.61
N VAL A 287 -15.01 6.40 16.76
CA VAL A 287 -15.57 6.63 18.09
C VAL A 287 -14.79 7.76 18.77
N ASP A 288 -15.48 8.84 19.12
CA ASP A 288 -14.93 9.88 20.01
C ASP A 288 -15.17 9.45 21.47
N GLY A 289 -14.28 9.75 22.40
CA GLY A 289 -14.54 9.58 23.84
C GLY A 289 -15.60 10.56 24.36
N ARG A 290 -15.89 11.65 23.63
CA ARG A 290 -16.94 12.65 23.94
C ARG A 290 -18.25 12.37 23.20
N LYS A 291 -19.37 12.46 23.91
CA LYS A 291 -20.71 12.46 23.29
C LYS A 291 -20.84 13.64 22.33
N ARG A 292 -21.13 13.40 21.05
CA ARG A 292 -21.12 14.46 20.04
C ARG A 292 -22.35 15.37 20.13
N ARG A 293 -23.55 14.81 20.33
CA ARG A 293 -24.85 15.52 20.29
C ARG A 293 -26.03 14.60 20.63
N THR A 294 -27.22 15.18 20.84
CA THR A 294 -28.47 14.46 21.17
C THR A 294 -28.85 13.40 20.13
N SER A 295 -29.39 12.27 20.60
CA SER A 295 -29.66 10.96 19.99
C SER A 295 -30.37 10.86 18.63
N ASN A 296 -30.59 11.96 17.89
CA ASN A 296 -31.46 11.97 16.72
C ASN A 296 -30.75 12.14 15.38
N GLU A 297 -29.42 12.26 15.36
CA GLU A 297 -28.64 12.32 14.12
C GLU A 297 -27.77 11.06 14.03
N THR A 298 -28.33 9.96 13.53
CA THR A 298 -27.54 8.79 13.13
C THR A 298 -26.67 9.21 11.94
N PHE A 299 -25.37 9.40 12.18
CA PHE A 299 -24.43 9.79 11.13
C PHE A 299 -23.90 8.55 10.41
N TYR A 300 -24.68 8.10 9.43
CA TYR A 300 -24.19 7.25 8.36
C TYR A 300 -23.80 8.14 7.19
N VAL A 301 -22.50 8.25 6.95
CA VAL A 301 -21.97 9.01 5.82
C VAL A 301 -21.64 8.03 4.71
N THR A 302 -22.35 8.14 3.59
CA THR A 302 -22.26 7.18 2.50
C THR A 302 -21.15 7.61 1.53
N SER A 303 -20.08 6.82 1.48
CA SER A 303 -18.92 6.91 0.56
C SER A 303 -17.78 7.84 1.00
N VAL A 304 -16.69 7.21 1.41
CA VAL A 304 -15.34 7.80 1.62
C VAL A 304 -14.30 6.85 1.02
N GLU A 305 -13.03 7.23 1.03
CA GLU A 305 -11.94 6.34 0.63
C GLU A 305 -11.17 5.84 1.85
N GLN A 306 -10.67 4.59 1.85
CA GLN A 306 -9.91 4.08 2.99
C GLN A 306 -8.63 4.90 3.28
N VAL A 307 -8.05 5.52 2.24
CA VAL A 307 -6.89 6.41 2.36
C VAL A 307 -7.17 7.70 3.15
N ASP A 308 -8.44 8.06 3.37
CA ASP A 308 -8.88 9.24 4.13
C ASP A 308 -8.51 9.14 5.63
N ILE A 309 -8.24 7.93 6.12
CA ILE A 309 -7.75 7.69 7.49
C ILE A 309 -6.43 8.43 7.74
N VAL A 310 -5.52 8.43 6.77
CA VAL A 310 -4.15 8.97 6.95
C VAL A 310 -4.10 10.47 7.21
N PRO A 311 -4.68 11.36 6.38
CA PRO A 311 -4.72 12.79 6.69
C PRO A 311 -5.54 13.08 7.95
N THR A 312 -6.55 12.25 8.26
CA THR A 312 -7.33 12.37 9.50
C THR A 312 -6.44 12.13 10.72
N LEU A 313 -5.68 11.04 10.76
CA LEU A 313 -4.71 10.73 11.81
C LEU A 313 -3.64 11.82 11.92
N ALA A 314 -3.08 12.24 10.78
CA ALA A 314 -2.03 13.25 10.75
C ALA A 314 -2.49 14.55 11.43
N THR A 315 -3.69 15.02 11.11
CA THR A 315 -4.24 16.23 11.70
C THR A 315 -4.65 16.04 13.17
N LEU A 316 -5.18 14.87 13.58
CA LEU A 316 -5.49 14.58 14.99
C LEU A 316 -4.25 14.66 15.90
N PHE A 317 -3.12 14.15 15.42
CA PHE A 317 -1.83 14.20 16.13
C PHE A 317 -0.99 15.44 15.82
N ASN A 318 -1.51 16.37 14.99
CA ASN A 318 -0.79 17.56 14.55
C ASN A 318 0.62 17.23 13.98
N VAL A 319 0.69 16.17 13.18
CA VAL A 319 1.89 15.77 12.43
C VAL A 319 1.71 16.10 10.94
N PRO A 320 2.80 16.28 10.17
CA PRO A 320 2.69 16.43 8.73
C PRO A 320 1.93 15.27 8.06
N ILE A 321 1.02 15.59 7.14
CA ILE A 321 0.40 14.59 6.27
C ILE A 321 1.50 13.99 5.38
N PRO A 322 1.61 12.64 5.26
CA PRO A 322 2.53 12.00 4.32
C PRO A 322 2.40 12.60 2.92
N LYS A 323 3.54 12.91 2.29
CA LYS A 323 3.59 13.80 1.12
C LYS A 323 2.74 13.30 -0.05
N GLU A 324 2.73 12.00 -0.26
CA GLU A 324 2.05 11.32 -1.38
C GLU A 324 0.62 10.88 -1.05
N SER A 325 0.13 11.18 0.17
CA SER A 325 -1.22 10.80 0.60
C SER A 325 -2.29 11.39 -0.32
N LEU A 326 -3.24 10.56 -0.74
CA LEU A 326 -4.37 10.90 -1.60
C LEU A 326 -5.69 11.03 -0.81
N GLY A 327 -5.63 10.96 0.52
CA GLY A 327 -6.80 11.03 1.37
C GLY A 327 -7.35 12.45 1.53
N VAL A 328 -8.66 12.57 1.68
CA VAL A 328 -9.35 13.77 2.16
C VAL A 328 -9.71 13.58 3.63
N THR A 329 -9.39 14.54 4.50
CA THR A 329 -9.59 14.39 5.95
C THR A 329 -11.07 14.21 6.32
N LEU A 330 -11.35 13.24 7.19
CA LEU A 330 -12.69 12.96 7.72
C LEU A 330 -13.09 13.91 8.86
N LEU A 331 -12.17 14.77 9.32
CA LEU A 331 -12.38 15.68 10.45
C LEU A 331 -13.64 16.55 10.39
N PRO A 332 -14.07 17.09 9.24
CA PRO A 332 -15.33 17.83 9.13
C PRO A 332 -16.55 17.00 9.58
N TYR A 333 -16.50 15.68 9.40
CA TYR A 333 -17.57 14.77 9.80
C TYR A 333 -17.39 14.24 11.23
N ILE A 334 -16.14 14.05 11.69
CA ILE A 334 -15.86 13.44 13.00
C ILE A 334 -15.71 14.41 14.18
N THR A 335 -15.36 15.69 13.94
CA THR A 335 -15.08 16.63 15.04
C THR A 335 -16.34 17.10 15.78
N THR A 336 -16.25 17.14 17.11
CA THR A 336 -17.30 17.66 18.01
C THR A 336 -17.23 19.17 18.19
N ASP A 337 -16.01 19.72 18.12
CA ASP A 337 -15.76 21.15 18.24
C ASP A 337 -16.04 21.83 16.89
N ARG A 338 -17.29 22.25 16.69
CA ARG A 338 -17.76 22.98 15.50
C ARG A 338 -17.32 24.45 15.49
N SER A 339 -16.18 24.79 16.09
CA SER A 339 -15.49 25.99 15.65
C SER A 339 -15.22 25.79 14.16
N ASN A 340 -16.03 26.42 13.30
CA ASN A 340 -15.89 26.34 11.85
C ASN A 340 -14.47 26.73 11.42
N LEU A 341 -13.78 27.52 12.25
CA LEU A 341 -12.37 27.87 12.07
C LEU A 341 -11.40 26.69 12.27
N SER A 342 -11.64 25.82 13.25
CA SER A 342 -10.83 24.61 13.47
C SER A 342 -10.98 23.65 12.29
N VAL A 343 -12.22 23.47 11.81
CA VAL A 343 -12.49 22.66 10.62
C VAL A 343 -11.81 23.26 9.38
N LEU A 344 -11.89 24.57 9.19
CA LEU A 344 -11.21 25.27 8.11
C LEU A 344 -9.69 25.06 8.14
N LEU A 345 -9.07 25.09 9.33
CA LEU A 345 -7.64 24.80 9.48
C LEU A 345 -7.28 23.38 9.04
N PHE A 346 -8.10 22.38 9.38
CA PHE A 346 -7.88 20.99 8.99
C PHE A 346 -8.00 20.81 7.48
N VAL A 347 -9.04 21.40 6.87
CA VAL A 347 -9.25 21.40 5.43
C VAL A 347 -8.11 22.13 4.71
N LEU A 348 -7.63 23.26 5.26
CA LEU A 348 -6.52 24.03 4.70
C LEU A 348 -5.20 23.23 4.72
N GLN A 349 -4.91 22.47 5.78
CA GLN A 349 -3.73 21.59 5.83
C GLN A 349 -3.76 20.52 4.73
N ASN A 350 -4.93 19.93 4.49
CA ASN A 350 -5.12 18.93 3.45
C ASN A 350 -5.08 19.56 2.04
N ALA A 351 -5.68 20.74 1.86
CA ALA A 351 -5.62 21.53 0.62
C ALA A 351 -4.18 21.93 0.24
N GLU A 352 -3.38 22.37 1.20
CA GLU A 352 -1.96 22.68 0.99
C GLU A 352 -1.14 21.45 0.59
N GLN A 353 -1.49 20.28 1.10
CA GLN A 353 -0.89 19.02 0.68
C GLN A 353 -1.32 18.65 -0.75
N PHE A 354 -2.61 18.74 -1.08
CA PHE A 354 -3.12 18.51 -2.44
C PHE A 354 -2.56 19.49 -3.46
N ARG A 355 -2.31 20.75 -3.10
CA ARG A 355 -1.69 21.75 -3.99
C ARG A 355 -0.31 21.29 -4.48
N LYS A 356 0.43 20.53 -3.67
CA LYS A 356 1.74 19.97 -4.06
C LYS A 356 1.59 18.81 -5.03
N LEU A 357 0.56 17.98 -4.89
CA LEU A 357 0.25 16.84 -5.74
C LEU A 357 -0.41 17.24 -7.08
N TYR A 358 -1.29 18.23 -7.05
CA TYR A 358 -2.13 18.64 -8.17
C TYR A 358 -2.10 20.16 -8.36
N ARG A 359 -1.01 20.66 -8.97
CA ARG A 359 -0.70 22.09 -9.06
C ARG A 359 -1.65 22.92 -9.92
N THR A 360 -2.48 22.29 -10.75
CA THR A 360 -3.21 22.95 -11.84
C THR A 360 -4.64 23.38 -11.50
N SER A 361 -5.15 23.12 -10.29
CA SER A 361 -6.52 23.52 -9.93
C SER A 361 -6.58 24.99 -9.48
N ASN A 362 -7.25 25.82 -10.29
CA ASN A 362 -7.55 27.21 -9.92
C ASN A 362 -8.51 27.30 -8.73
N VAL A 363 -9.47 26.37 -8.63
CA VAL A 363 -10.45 26.32 -7.54
C VAL A 363 -9.76 26.00 -6.21
N LEU A 364 -8.84 25.03 -6.20
CA LEU A 364 -8.07 24.70 -5.00
C LEU A 364 -7.23 25.89 -4.53
N ASN A 365 -6.55 26.58 -5.46
CA ASN A 365 -5.78 27.77 -5.13
C ASN A 365 -6.67 28.91 -4.60
N HIS A 366 -7.89 29.06 -5.13
CA HIS A 366 -8.88 30.03 -4.65
C HIS A 366 -9.36 29.70 -3.23
N CYS A 367 -9.74 28.44 -2.99
CA CYS A 367 -10.06 27.90 -1.66
C CYS A 367 -8.95 28.21 -0.64
N ILE A 368 -7.69 27.91 -0.98
CA ILE A 368 -6.53 28.17 -0.10
C ILE A 368 -6.40 29.66 0.20
N SER A 369 -6.45 30.52 -0.83
CA SER A 369 -6.36 31.98 -0.66
C SER A 369 -7.46 32.52 0.24
N ASN A 370 -8.72 32.15 -0.05
CA ASN A 370 -9.89 32.60 0.73
C ASN A 370 -9.85 32.07 2.17
N SER A 371 -9.26 30.90 2.38
CA SER A 371 -9.03 30.33 3.72
C SER A 371 -8.07 31.20 4.51
N TYR A 372 -6.92 31.54 3.94
CA TYR A 372 -5.97 32.46 4.58
C TYR A 372 -6.59 33.84 4.84
N ASP A 373 -7.34 34.41 3.90
CA ASP A 373 -8.03 35.69 4.07
C ASP A 373 -9.06 35.64 5.21
N SER A 374 -9.82 34.55 5.31
CA SER A 374 -10.81 34.35 6.37
C SER A 374 -10.15 34.21 7.75
N LEU A 375 -9.07 33.44 7.82
CA LEU A 375 -8.26 33.29 9.03
C LEU A 375 -7.61 34.62 9.44
N GLN A 376 -7.11 35.40 8.48
CA GLN A 376 -6.52 36.72 8.72
C GLN A 376 -7.56 37.72 9.23
N LYS A 377 -8.76 37.78 8.62
CA LYS A 377 -9.86 38.63 9.09
C LYS A 377 -10.27 38.27 10.52
N HIS A 378 -10.41 36.99 10.81
CA HIS A 378 -10.73 36.53 12.18
C HIS A 378 -9.63 36.91 13.16
N CYS A 379 -8.36 36.69 12.80
CA CYS A 379 -7.19 37.00 13.62
C CYS A 379 -7.01 38.51 13.88
N ALA A 380 -7.21 39.36 12.87
CA ALA A 380 -6.98 40.80 12.97
C ALA A 380 -8.15 41.57 13.61
N MET A 381 -9.40 41.15 13.32
CA MET A 381 -10.61 41.91 13.69
C MET A 381 -11.46 41.22 14.76
N ASN A 382 -11.11 40.00 15.18
CA ASN A 382 -11.98 39.11 15.98
C ASN A 382 -13.38 38.97 15.39
N ALA A 383 -13.49 39.08 14.05
CA ALA A 383 -14.75 39.04 13.34
C ALA A 383 -15.27 37.60 13.28
N SER A 384 -16.57 37.42 13.51
CA SER A 384 -17.27 36.17 13.21
C SER A 384 -17.35 36.01 11.70
N VAL A 385 -16.44 35.22 11.11
CA VAL A 385 -16.48 34.89 9.69
C VAL A 385 -17.27 33.61 9.52
N ASN A 386 -18.34 33.63 8.72
CA ASN A 386 -19.00 32.40 8.30
C ASN A 386 -18.14 31.74 7.21
N VAL A 387 -17.58 30.58 7.53
CA VAL A 387 -16.69 29.82 6.64
C VAL A 387 -17.31 28.50 6.15
N ASP A 388 -18.59 28.25 6.42
CA ASP A 388 -19.25 26.98 6.05
C ASP A 388 -19.26 26.76 4.54
N GLY A 389 -19.61 27.80 3.77
CA GLY A 389 -19.59 27.75 2.30
C GLY A 389 -18.18 27.52 1.75
N LEU A 390 -17.17 28.12 2.38
CA LEU A 390 -15.77 27.95 1.99
C LEU A 390 -15.26 26.54 2.29
N ILE A 391 -15.61 25.97 3.45
CA ILE A 391 -15.30 24.58 3.78
C ILE A 391 -15.93 23.62 2.76
N GLY A 392 -17.20 23.84 2.40
CA GLY A 392 -17.89 23.06 1.38
C GLY A 392 -17.19 23.11 0.02
N GLU A 393 -16.87 24.31 -0.48
CA GLU A 393 -16.16 24.50 -1.76
C GLU A 393 -14.80 23.80 -1.76
N CYS A 394 -14.03 23.95 -0.67
CA CYS A 394 -12.73 23.30 -0.52
C CYS A 394 -12.84 21.77 -0.53
N LEU A 395 -13.81 21.21 0.21
CA LEU A 395 -14.01 19.76 0.29
C LEU A 395 -14.47 19.17 -1.05
N GLU A 396 -15.38 19.85 -1.76
CA GLU A 396 -15.84 19.41 -3.08
C GLU A 396 -14.68 19.31 -4.08
N GLU A 397 -13.82 20.33 -4.13
CA GLU A 397 -12.65 20.32 -5.02
C GLU A 397 -11.59 19.30 -4.58
N LEU A 398 -11.40 19.10 -3.27
CA LEU A 398 -10.51 18.06 -2.73
C LEU A 398 -10.96 16.66 -3.16
N HIS A 399 -12.24 16.32 -2.97
CA HIS A 399 -12.80 15.02 -3.37
C HIS A 399 -12.74 14.81 -4.90
N LYS A 400 -12.97 15.87 -5.67
CA LYS A 400 -12.81 15.82 -7.14
C LYS A 400 -11.37 15.54 -7.56
N ILE A 401 -10.39 16.21 -6.96
CA ILE A 401 -8.96 15.96 -7.24
C ILE A 401 -8.57 14.55 -6.77
N GLN A 402 -9.04 14.12 -5.61
CA GLN A 402 -8.83 12.77 -5.07
C GLN A 402 -9.30 11.72 -6.08
N SER A 403 -10.55 11.78 -6.53
CA SER A 403 -11.10 10.86 -7.52
C SER A 403 -10.26 10.83 -8.81
N GLN A 404 -9.79 11.98 -9.29
CA GLN A 404 -8.91 12.05 -10.47
C GLN A 404 -7.53 11.42 -10.24
N LEU A 405 -6.91 11.65 -9.07
CA LEU A 405 -5.60 11.09 -8.73
C LEU A 405 -5.69 9.57 -8.55
N ILE A 406 -6.73 9.10 -7.86
CA ILE A 406 -7.06 7.69 -7.68
C ILE A 406 -7.25 7.03 -9.05
N HIS A 407 -8.13 7.58 -9.91
CA HIS A 407 -8.39 7.06 -11.24
C HIS A 407 -7.10 7.04 -12.09
N ARG A 408 -6.23 8.05 -12.01
CA ARG A 408 -4.95 8.05 -12.73
C ARG A 408 -4.00 6.94 -12.27
N LYS A 409 -3.98 6.62 -10.97
CA LYS A 409 -3.15 5.53 -10.44
C LYS A 409 -3.72 4.14 -10.76
N THR A 410 -5.03 4.03 -10.94
CA THR A 410 -5.69 2.76 -11.29
C THR A 410 -5.85 2.55 -12.79
N ASN A 411 -5.69 3.59 -13.62
CA ASN A 411 -5.78 3.49 -15.08
C ASN A 411 -4.53 2.84 -15.66
N PHE A 412 -4.65 1.57 -16.01
CA PHE A 412 -3.64 0.85 -16.77
C PHE A 412 -3.90 1.02 -18.27
N ASP A 413 -2.83 1.12 -19.07
CA ASP A 413 -2.95 1.10 -20.52
C ASP A 413 -3.40 -0.30 -20.97
N VAL A 414 -4.71 -0.45 -21.13
CA VAL A 414 -5.36 -1.72 -21.52
C VAL A 414 -4.79 -2.22 -22.85
N ILE A 415 -4.42 -1.33 -23.78
CA ILE A 415 -3.83 -1.72 -25.06
C ILE A 415 -2.45 -2.36 -24.81
N GLN A 416 -1.61 -1.76 -23.98
CA GLN A 416 -0.33 -2.36 -23.61
C GLN A 416 -0.51 -3.70 -22.89
N ILE A 417 -1.50 -3.82 -22.01
CA ILE A 417 -1.81 -5.10 -21.34
C ILE A 417 -2.23 -6.15 -22.36
N VAL A 418 -3.14 -5.82 -23.28
CA VAL A 418 -3.60 -6.74 -24.33
C VAL A 418 -2.45 -7.15 -25.26
N ILE A 419 -1.57 -6.21 -25.65
CA ILE A 419 -0.36 -6.51 -26.42
C ILE A 419 0.56 -7.45 -25.63
N ALA A 420 0.80 -7.17 -24.35
CA ALA A 420 1.66 -8.00 -23.50
C ALA A 420 1.08 -9.43 -23.32
N ILE A 421 -0.23 -9.55 -23.14
CA ILE A 421 -0.95 -10.83 -23.10
C ILE A 421 -0.79 -11.55 -24.44
N GLY A 422 -1.03 -10.87 -25.56
CA GLY A 422 -0.88 -11.43 -26.91
C GLY A 422 0.54 -11.92 -27.20
N LEU A 423 1.56 -11.15 -26.82
CA LEU A 423 2.96 -11.55 -26.89
C LEU A 423 3.26 -12.75 -26.00
N SER A 424 2.75 -12.79 -24.78
CA SER A 424 2.91 -13.92 -23.85
C SER A 424 2.31 -15.21 -24.40
N PHE A 425 1.08 -15.14 -24.94
CA PHE A 425 0.45 -16.28 -25.63
C PHE A 425 1.24 -16.71 -26.85
N THR A 426 1.76 -15.77 -27.65
CA THR A 426 2.58 -16.07 -28.82
C THR A 426 3.88 -16.78 -28.44
N VAL A 427 4.58 -16.29 -27.41
CA VAL A 427 5.81 -16.92 -26.89
C VAL A 427 5.51 -18.31 -26.33
N SER A 428 4.40 -18.47 -25.61
CA SER A 428 3.97 -19.76 -25.06
C SER A 428 3.62 -20.76 -26.16
N TYR A 429 2.92 -20.30 -27.20
CA TYR A 429 2.59 -21.09 -28.38
C TYR A 429 3.84 -21.53 -29.15
N ILE A 430 4.78 -20.61 -29.41
CA ILE A 430 6.06 -20.93 -30.06
C ILE A 430 6.85 -21.94 -29.21
N SER A 431 6.90 -21.74 -27.89
CA SER A 431 7.58 -22.67 -26.98
C SER A 431 6.95 -24.06 -27.01
N ALA A 432 5.61 -24.14 -26.97
CA ALA A 432 4.88 -25.40 -27.08
C ALA A 432 5.10 -26.09 -28.43
N TYR A 433 5.10 -25.32 -29.52
CA TYR A 433 5.40 -25.82 -30.87
C TYR A 433 6.82 -26.38 -30.95
N LEU A 434 7.82 -25.66 -30.42
CA LEU A 434 9.21 -26.11 -30.39
C LEU A 434 9.36 -27.40 -29.58
N VAL A 435 8.73 -27.48 -28.40
CA VAL A 435 8.72 -28.70 -27.56
C VAL A 435 8.06 -29.87 -28.30
N CYS A 436 6.91 -29.65 -28.93
CA CYS A 436 6.20 -30.67 -29.72
C CYS A 436 7.03 -31.13 -30.93
N SER A 437 7.67 -30.20 -31.64
CA SER A 437 8.55 -30.53 -32.78
C SER A 437 9.78 -31.34 -32.33
N THR A 438 10.38 -31.00 -31.18
CA THR A 438 11.47 -31.80 -30.63
C THR A 438 11.00 -33.17 -30.17
N TYR A 439 9.79 -33.29 -29.62
CA TYR A 439 9.18 -34.56 -29.22
C TYR A 439 8.94 -35.50 -30.42
N LEU A 440 8.37 -34.97 -31.51
CA LEU A 440 8.15 -35.75 -32.73
C LEU A 440 9.46 -36.21 -33.36
N TYR A 441 10.50 -35.36 -33.33
CA TYR A 441 11.82 -35.72 -33.81
C TYR A 441 12.50 -36.76 -32.92
N ASP A 442 12.40 -36.64 -31.60
CA ASP A 442 12.98 -37.59 -30.64
C ASP A 442 12.27 -38.94 -30.67
N ILE A 443 10.94 -39.01 -30.84
CA ILE A 443 10.25 -40.30 -31.06
C ILE A 443 10.70 -40.97 -32.36
N TYR A 444 10.90 -40.18 -33.42
CA TYR A 444 11.36 -40.72 -34.69
C TYR A 444 12.83 -41.20 -34.60
N ALA A 445 13.66 -40.50 -33.81
CA ALA A 445 15.07 -40.82 -33.62
C ALA A 445 15.30 -41.94 -32.58
N PHE A 446 14.43 -42.05 -31.58
CA PHE A 446 14.50 -43.04 -30.51
C PHE A 446 13.23 -43.88 -30.55
N GLN A 447 13.29 -45.05 -31.19
CA GLN A 447 12.24 -46.10 -31.17
C GLN A 447 11.94 -46.66 -29.76
N ASN A 448 12.43 -46.03 -28.69
CA ASN A 448 12.21 -46.42 -27.30
C ASN A 448 11.52 -45.26 -26.58
N GLY A 449 10.22 -45.42 -26.32
CA GLY A 449 9.41 -44.51 -25.51
C GLY A 449 9.84 -44.49 -24.04
N ASP A 450 11.02 -43.91 -23.77
CA ASP A 450 11.61 -43.86 -22.45
C ASP A 450 10.72 -43.06 -21.48
N LEU A 451 10.59 -43.54 -20.25
CA LEU A 451 9.73 -42.98 -19.19
C LEU A 451 9.97 -41.47 -19.00
N SER A 452 11.22 -41.03 -19.20
CA SER A 452 11.59 -39.61 -19.06
C SER A 452 10.87 -38.68 -20.04
N THR A 453 10.50 -39.18 -21.22
CA THR A 453 9.83 -38.39 -22.26
C THR A 453 8.34 -38.25 -21.95
N ASN A 454 7.71 -39.32 -21.45
CA ASN A 454 6.32 -39.27 -20.95
C ASN A 454 6.20 -38.36 -19.74
N LEU A 455 7.20 -38.36 -18.84
CA LEU A 455 7.25 -37.48 -17.69
C LEU A 455 7.35 -36.00 -18.11
N ALA A 456 8.13 -35.69 -19.15
CA ALA A 456 8.24 -34.34 -19.69
C ALA A 456 6.92 -33.86 -20.32
N PHE A 457 6.23 -34.73 -21.08
CA PHE A 457 4.90 -34.41 -21.62
C PHE A 457 3.87 -34.21 -20.50
N PHE A 458 3.89 -35.05 -19.47
CA PHE A 458 3.01 -34.89 -18.31
C PHE A 458 3.30 -33.60 -17.53
N ALA A 459 4.58 -33.24 -17.35
CA ALA A 459 4.97 -31.96 -16.76
C ALA A 459 4.50 -30.77 -17.62
N GLN A 460 4.54 -30.90 -18.95
CA GLN A 460 4.02 -29.89 -19.87
C GLN A 460 2.49 -29.81 -19.84
N LEU A 461 1.78 -30.93 -19.70
CA LEU A 461 0.32 -30.96 -19.55
C LEU A 461 -0.11 -30.33 -18.21
N LEU A 462 0.60 -30.64 -17.12
CA LEU A 462 0.46 -29.95 -15.84
C LEU A 462 0.72 -28.45 -15.99
N HIS A 463 1.70 -28.06 -16.79
CA HIS A 463 1.96 -26.66 -17.12
C HIS A 463 0.82 -26.00 -17.91
N PHE A 464 0.13 -26.75 -18.79
CA PHE A 464 -1.07 -26.28 -19.49
C PHE A 464 -2.34 -26.25 -18.60
N ALA A 465 -2.42 -27.10 -17.58
CA ALA A 465 -3.54 -27.17 -16.65
C ALA A 465 -3.41 -26.20 -15.46
N ALA A 466 -2.17 -25.85 -15.07
CA ALA A 466 -1.86 -24.91 -14.00
C ALA A 466 -2.54 -23.51 -14.10
N PRO A 467 -2.88 -22.94 -15.29
CA PRO A 467 -3.55 -21.64 -15.39
C PRO A 467 -4.95 -21.57 -14.77
N PHE A 468 -5.54 -22.70 -14.34
CA PHE A 468 -6.91 -22.78 -13.81
C PHE A 468 -7.02 -22.67 -12.28
N ALA A 469 -5.91 -22.64 -11.52
CA ALA A 469 -5.97 -22.58 -10.06
C ALA A 469 -5.71 -21.14 -9.56
N SER A 470 -6.78 -20.40 -9.24
CA SER A 470 -6.77 -18.95 -8.95
C SER A 470 -6.50 -18.56 -7.49
N SER A 471 -6.27 -19.49 -6.55
CA SER A 471 -6.18 -19.22 -5.09
C SER A 471 -4.81 -19.52 -4.45
N LEU A 472 -3.75 -19.77 -5.22
CA LEU A 472 -2.56 -20.47 -4.70
C LEU A 472 -1.62 -19.69 -3.75
N ILE A 473 -1.88 -18.42 -3.41
CA ILE A 473 -1.02 -17.66 -2.47
C ILE A 473 -1.32 -18.01 -1.01
N GLU A 474 -2.54 -18.45 -0.68
CA GLU A 474 -2.92 -18.84 0.70
C GLU A 474 -2.83 -20.36 0.95
N GLU A 475 -2.92 -21.19 -0.09
CA GLU A 475 -2.86 -22.66 0.04
C GLU A 475 -1.42 -23.25 -0.01
N GLU A 476 -0.37 -22.44 -0.07
CA GLU A 476 1.01 -22.93 -0.20
C GLU A 476 1.54 -23.74 1.00
N HIS A 477 0.84 -23.69 2.14
CA HIS A 477 1.24 -24.39 3.36
C HIS A 477 0.81 -25.87 3.40
N ASP A 478 -0.27 -26.26 2.70
CA ASP A 478 -0.82 -27.63 2.79
C ASP A 478 -0.14 -28.64 1.85
N LEU A 479 0.69 -28.20 0.89
CA LEU A 479 1.36 -29.08 -0.07
C LEU A 479 2.80 -29.48 0.30
N GLN A 480 3.31 -29.18 1.49
CA GLN A 480 4.70 -29.51 1.89
C GLN A 480 4.91 -30.94 2.45
N ILE A 481 4.03 -31.90 2.15
CA ILE A 481 4.17 -33.29 2.63
C ILE A 481 4.84 -34.21 1.58
N ARG A 482 6.06 -34.66 1.93
CA ARG A 482 6.73 -35.94 1.58
C ARG A 482 6.84 -36.36 0.09
N SER A 483 8.06 -36.31 -0.44
CA SER A 483 8.63 -37.42 -1.22
C SER A 483 10.16 -37.26 -1.28
N TYR A 484 10.89 -37.88 -0.36
CA TYR A 484 11.52 -39.20 -0.45
C TYR A 484 12.71 -39.27 -1.41
N ASN A 485 13.85 -39.58 -0.79
CA ASN A 485 15.18 -39.72 -1.37
C ASN A 485 15.25 -40.82 -2.44
N SER A 486 16.30 -40.68 -3.26
CA SER A 486 16.86 -41.72 -4.15
C SER A 486 16.21 -41.87 -5.53
N ALA A 487 16.61 -41.02 -6.48
CA ALA A 487 16.83 -41.45 -7.86
C ALA A 487 17.79 -40.50 -8.61
N LYS A 488 18.87 -41.06 -9.14
CA LYS A 488 19.84 -40.39 -10.03
C LYS A 488 19.13 -39.83 -11.28
N SER A 489 19.00 -38.51 -11.45
CA SER A 489 19.05 -37.91 -12.80
C SER A 489 19.15 -36.38 -12.79
N GLN A 490 20.08 -35.84 -13.59
CA GLN A 490 20.21 -34.42 -13.96
C GLN A 490 18.92 -33.82 -14.57
N LYS A 491 17.95 -34.65 -14.96
CA LYS A 491 16.68 -34.21 -15.54
C LYS A 491 15.76 -33.58 -14.49
N ILE A 492 15.78 -34.06 -13.22
CA ILE A 492 14.97 -33.50 -12.13
C ILE A 492 15.40 -32.05 -11.80
N ILE A 493 16.70 -31.77 -11.80
CA ILE A 493 17.23 -30.42 -11.54
C ILE A 493 16.76 -29.44 -12.63
N THR A 494 16.72 -29.88 -13.89
CA THR A 494 16.27 -29.02 -15.00
C THR A 494 14.77 -28.73 -14.89
N ILE A 495 13.96 -29.72 -14.49
CA ILE A 495 12.52 -29.54 -14.25
C ILE A 495 12.29 -28.59 -13.07
N LEU A 496 13.02 -28.76 -11.95
CA LEU A 496 12.95 -27.85 -10.81
C LEU A 496 13.33 -26.42 -11.20
N PHE A 497 14.34 -26.25 -12.03
CA PHE A 497 14.77 -24.94 -12.51
C PHE A 497 13.72 -24.26 -13.41
N LEU A 498 13.10 -25.00 -14.32
CA LEU A 498 12.00 -24.51 -15.15
C LEU A 498 10.76 -24.17 -14.31
N LEU A 499 10.46 -24.95 -13.27
CA LEU A 499 9.39 -24.66 -12.32
C LEU A 499 9.63 -23.36 -11.54
N ILE A 500 10.88 -23.05 -11.15
CA ILE A 500 11.24 -21.79 -10.49
C ILE A 500 11.03 -20.60 -11.42
N ILE A 501 11.50 -20.67 -12.68
CA ILE A 501 11.28 -19.61 -13.68
C ILE A 501 9.78 -19.41 -13.94
N HIS A 502 9.04 -20.52 -14.07
CA HIS A 502 7.59 -20.48 -14.20
C HIS A 502 6.92 -19.79 -13.01
N ARG A 503 7.35 -20.09 -11.77
CA ARG A 503 6.82 -19.44 -10.55
C ARG A 503 7.03 -17.93 -10.58
N LEU A 504 8.20 -17.47 -11.05
CA LEU A 504 8.50 -16.04 -11.21
C LEU A 504 7.64 -15.39 -12.31
N CYS A 505 7.44 -16.05 -13.46
CA CYS A 505 6.57 -15.56 -14.53
C CYS A 505 5.08 -15.58 -14.15
N ARG A 506 4.64 -16.55 -13.34
CA ARG A 506 3.28 -16.66 -12.79
C ARG A 506 3.00 -15.55 -11.78
N GLY A 507 3.94 -15.27 -10.88
CA GLY A 507 3.84 -14.12 -9.96
C GLY A 507 3.70 -12.78 -10.70
N TYR A 508 4.29 -12.66 -11.89
CA TYR A 508 4.15 -11.48 -12.76
C TYR A 508 2.79 -11.38 -13.47
N THR A 509 2.14 -12.50 -13.80
CA THR A 509 0.86 -12.51 -14.53
C THR A 509 -0.35 -12.46 -13.60
N GLU A 510 -0.34 -13.18 -12.48
CA GLU A 510 -1.47 -13.21 -11.56
C GLU A 510 -1.70 -11.88 -10.85
N SER A 511 -0.63 -11.16 -10.57
CA SER A 511 -0.71 -9.83 -9.98
C SER A 511 -1.34 -8.76 -10.90
N ASN A 512 -1.41 -9.01 -12.20
CA ASN A 512 -2.14 -8.18 -13.16
C ASN A 512 -3.57 -8.68 -13.45
N ARG A 513 -3.96 -9.87 -12.97
CA ARG A 513 -5.26 -10.49 -13.28
C ARG A 513 -6.37 -10.17 -12.26
N ARG A 514 -6.01 -9.71 -11.06
CA ARG A 514 -6.90 -9.46 -9.90
C ARG A 514 -7.86 -8.25 -10.04
N ARG A 515 -8.33 -7.87 -11.23
CA ARG A 515 -9.18 -6.65 -11.39
C ARG A 515 -10.30 -6.68 -12.43
N TRP A 516 -10.82 -7.86 -12.79
CA TRP A 516 -11.94 -7.97 -13.73
C TRP A 516 -13.20 -8.52 -13.08
N ILE A 517 -14.22 -7.69 -12.90
CA ILE A 517 -15.63 -8.10 -12.96
C ILE A 517 -16.31 -7.23 -14.01
N LEU A 518 -16.72 -7.86 -15.11
CA LEU A 518 -17.67 -7.29 -16.06
C LEU A 518 -19.02 -7.11 -15.37
N GLU A 519 -19.58 -5.91 -15.48
CA GLU A 519 -20.98 -5.64 -15.21
C GLU A 519 -21.87 -6.64 -15.99
N ARG A 520 -22.73 -7.35 -15.25
CA ARG A 520 -23.86 -8.10 -15.81
C ARG A 520 -24.88 -7.09 -16.34
N ASN A 521 -24.86 -6.77 -17.64
CA ASN A 521 -26.03 -6.23 -18.34
C ASN A 521 -25.97 -6.30 -19.88
N ILE A 522 -25.32 -7.31 -20.47
CA ILE A 522 -25.50 -7.60 -21.90
C ILE A 522 -25.97 -9.05 -22.08
N ILE A 523 -27.29 -9.16 -22.09
CA ILE A 523 -28.06 -10.24 -22.70
C ILE A 523 -27.76 -10.24 -24.21
N GLY A 524 -27.52 -11.42 -24.79
CA GLY A 524 -27.88 -11.69 -26.18
C GLY A 524 -26.74 -11.93 -27.16
N LEU A 525 -26.67 -13.19 -27.61
CA LEU A 525 -26.33 -13.64 -28.97
C LEU A 525 -25.01 -13.20 -29.63
N LEU A 526 -24.20 -14.23 -29.94
CA LEU A 526 -23.63 -14.50 -31.28
C LEU A 526 -23.02 -13.31 -32.06
N ASN A 527 -21.69 -13.24 -32.14
CA ASN A 527 -20.90 -13.58 -33.34
C ASN A 527 -19.47 -13.02 -33.26
N TYR A 528 -18.50 -13.91 -33.52
CA TYR A 528 -17.16 -13.54 -33.97
C TYR A 528 -17.26 -12.96 -35.39
N TYR A 529 -17.05 -11.65 -35.56
CA TYR A 529 -16.55 -10.95 -36.75
C TYR A 529 -16.99 -9.48 -36.65
N GLU A 530 -16.10 -8.56 -36.22
CA GLU A 530 -16.10 -7.11 -36.54
C GLU A 530 -15.17 -6.31 -35.59
N ILE A 531 -13.87 -6.62 -35.53
CA ILE A 531 -12.84 -5.62 -35.16
C ILE A 531 -11.61 -5.83 -36.05
N PHE A 532 -11.84 -5.83 -37.35
CA PHE A 532 -10.95 -5.23 -38.34
C PHE A 532 -11.77 -4.08 -38.94
N THR A 533 -11.14 -2.94 -39.22
CA THR A 533 -11.69 -1.75 -39.92
C THR A 533 -12.38 -0.66 -39.08
N SER A 534 -11.61 0.04 -38.24
CA SER A 534 -11.85 1.43 -37.80
C SER A 534 -10.66 1.74 -36.85
N ILE A 535 -9.71 2.65 -37.05
CA ILE A 535 -9.70 4.00 -37.58
C ILE A 535 -8.26 4.27 -38.01
N GLY A 536 -8.08 4.69 -39.27
CA GLY A 536 -6.88 5.38 -39.70
C GLY A 536 -6.98 6.87 -39.39
N GLY A 537 -5.83 7.48 -39.10
CA GLY A 537 -5.62 8.92 -39.26
C GLY A 537 -5.78 9.77 -37.99
N SER A 538 -4.68 9.95 -37.25
CA SER A 538 -4.14 11.30 -37.00
C SER A 538 -2.76 11.18 -36.37
N SER A 539 -1.81 11.83 -37.02
CA SER A 539 -0.45 12.11 -36.59
C SER A 539 -0.42 12.92 -35.29
N ASP A 540 0.15 12.38 -34.22
CA ASP A 540 0.91 13.10 -33.20
C ASP A 540 1.64 12.07 -32.33
N MET A 541 2.92 11.84 -32.65
CA MET A 541 3.79 10.87 -31.97
C MET A 541 4.84 11.65 -31.18
N PRO A 542 4.81 11.66 -29.82
CA PRO A 542 5.91 12.14 -29.03
C PRO A 542 7.00 11.06 -28.90
N ASP A 543 8.24 11.53 -28.89
CA ASP A 543 9.52 10.82 -28.92
C ASP A 543 9.65 9.62 -27.94
N ILE A 544 9.70 8.41 -28.54
CA ILE A 544 9.93 7.10 -27.90
C ILE A 544 11.28 7.03 -27.16
N ALA A 545 12.24 7.91 -27.45
CA ALA A 545 13.54 7.92 -26.78
C ALA A 545 13.48 8.41 -25.32
N SER A 546 12.43 9.13 -24.93
CA SER A 546 12.23 9.60 -23.54
C SER A 546 11.57 8.55 -22.64
N LEU A 547 10.69 7.71 -23.21
CA LEU A 547 9.98 6.63 -22.51
C LEU A 547 10.88 5.43 -22.15
N LEU A 548 11.99 5.24 -22.88
CA LEU A 548 12.94 4.15 -22.65
C LEU A 548 13.96 4.42 -21.52
N LYS A 549 13.94 5.59 -20.88
CA LYS A 549 14.96 5.99 -19.90
C LYS A 549 14.61 5.71 -18.43
N GLN A 550 13.39 5.26 -18.12
CA GLN A 550 12.95 5.02 -16.73
C GLN A 550 12.71 3.54 -16.37
N PHE A 551 12.91 2.58 -17.28
CA PHE A 551 12.41 1.20 -17.08
C PHE A 551 13.44 0.04 -17.11
N ASN A 552 14.76 0.28 -17.17
CA ASN A 552 15.68 -0.76 -17.68
C ASN A 552 16.88 -1.21 -16.84
N ASN A 553 16.97 -0.92 -15.54
CA ASN A 553 18.23 -1.21 -14.82
C ASN A 553 18.34 -2.61 -14.16
N LEU A 554 17.26 -3.20 -13.64
CA LEU A 554 17.31 -4.56 -13.06
C LEU A 554 16.85 -5.67 -14.02
N ARG A 555 15.92 -5.36 -14.94
CA ARG A 555 15.33 -6.36 -15.86
C ARG A 555 16.28 -6.77 -16.98
N PHE A 556 17.12 -5.85 -17.46
CA PHE A 556 18.12 -6.15 -18.49
C PHE A 556 19.24 -7.06 -17.96
N ILE A 557 19.66 -6.85 -16.71
CA ILE A 557 20.67 -7.69 -16.03
C ILE A 557 20.13 -9.10 -15.80
N SER A 558 18.88 -9.24 -15.32
CA SER A 558 18.24 -10.54 -15.09
C SER A 558 18.14 -11.35 -16.39
N CYS A 559 17.58 -10.78 -17.48
CA CYS A 559 17.52 -11.47 -18.77
C CYS A 559 18.91 -11.83 -19.33
N SER A 560 19.90 -10.94 -19.17
CA SER A 560 21.26 -11.18 -19.68
C SER A 560 21.98 -12.29 -18.90
N LEU A 561 21.82 -12.33 -17.57
CA LEU A 561 22.34 -13.40 -16.72
C LEU A 561 21.66 -14.74 -17.03
N SER A 562 20.34 -14.74 -17.28
CA SER A 562 19.62 -15.95 -17.71
C SER A 562 20.17 -16.48 -19.04
N LEU A 563 20.44 -15.62 -20.03
CA LEU A 563 21.04 -16.03 -21.31
C LEU A 563 22.46 -16.58 -21.16
N ILE A 564 23.29 -15.97 -20.30
CA ILE A 564 24.64 -16.48 -20.00
C ILE A 564 24.55 -17.86 -19.34
N LEU A 565 23.66 -18.01 -18.36
CA LEU A 565 23.48 -19.27 -17.65
C LEU A 565 22.97 -20.37 -18.58
N ILE A 566 22.00 -20.06 -19.44
CA ILE A 566 21.50 -20.97 -20.48
C ILE A 566 22.64 -21.38 -21.42
N GLY A 567 23.43 -20.42 -21.90
CA GLY A 567 24.57 -20.69 -22.77
C GLY A 567 25.61 -21.61 -22.13
N ILE A 568 26.00 -21.34 -20.89
CA ILE A 568 26.96 -22.16 -20.12
C ILE A 568 26.40 -23.57 -19.90
N LEU A 569 25.14 -23.69 -19.46
CA LEU A 569 24.50 -24.98 -19.21
C LEU A 569 24.42 -25.81 -20.48
N LEU A 570 24.06 -25.20 -21.61
CA LEU A 570 24.01 -25.88 -22.91
C LEU A 570 25.41 -26.29 -23.40
N ILE A 571 26.44 -25.47 -23.20
CA ILE A 571 27.84 -25.82 -23.52
C ILE A 571 28.31 -26.99 -22.66
N LEU A 572 28.04 -26.97 -21.36
CA LEU A 572 28.42 -28.06 -20.44
C LEU A 572 27.66 -29.36 -20.77
N HIS A 573 26.41 -29.26 -21.22
CA HIS A 573 25.57 -30.40 -21.55
C HIS A 573 25.90 -31.02 -22.92
N TYR A 574 26.03 -30.21 -23.96
CA TYR A 574 26.24 -30.67 -25.35
C TYR A 574 27.71 -30.72 -25.78
N GLY A 575 28.59 -29.94 -25.14
CA GLY A 575 30.01 -29.89 -25.46
C GLY A 575 30.76 -31.19 -25.20
N LYS A 576 30.23 -32.08 -24.34
CA LYS A 576 30.79 -33.42 -24.10
C LYS A 576 30.19 -34.52 -24.98
N ARG A 577 29.11 -34.27 -25.73
CA ARG A 577 28.36 -35.31 -26.45
C ARG A 577 28.16 -35.06 -27.94
N THR A 578 28.58 -33.91 -28.48
CA THR A 578 28.33 -33.59 -29.89
C THR A 578 29.61 -33.17 -30.61
N SER A 579 29.86 -33.80 -31.76
CA SER A 579 30.88 -33.41 -32.74
C SER A 579 30.33 -32.48 -33.81
N HIS A 580 29.14 -31.88 -33.61
CA HIS A 580 28.50 -31.00 -34.59
C HIS A 580 29.01 -29.54 -34.48
N PRO A 581 29.85 -29.08 -35.42
CA PRO A 581 30.47 -27.75 -35.33
C PRO A 581 29.46 -26.59 -35.42
N LYS A 582 28.30 -26.80 -36.05
CA LYS A 582 27.24 -25.79 -36.14
C LYS A 582 26.54 -25.52 -34.81
N LEU A 583 26.29 -26.57 -34.03
CA LEU A 583 25.63 -26.45 -32.72
C LEU A 583 26.57 -25.77 -31.70
N ILE A 584 27.85 -26.15 -31.70
CA ILE A 584 28.88 -25.51 -30.87
C ILE A 584 28.99 -24.01 -31.21
N ARG A 585 29.00 -23.65 -32.50
CA ARG A 585 29.02 -22.23 -32.92
C ARG A 585 27.78 -21.46 -32.45
N PHE A 586 26.59 -22.04 -32.55
CA PHE A 586 25.35 -21.41 -32.07
C PHE A 586 25.36 -21.17 -30.56
N LEU A 587 25.82 -22.16 -29.77
CA LEU A 587 25.91 -22.06 -28.32
C LEU A 587 26.93 -21.01 -27.85
N ILE A 588 28.07 -20.93 -28.56
CA ILE A 588 29.05 -19.86 -28.35
C ILE A 588 28.44 -18.49 -28.66
N LEU A 589 27.68 -18.36 -29.76
CA LEU A 589 26.98 -17.11 -30.14
C LEU A 589 25.98 -16.64 -29.07
N VAL A 590 25.15 -17.54 -28.52
CA VAL A 590 24.19 -17.21 -27.46
C VAL A 590 24.91 -16.71 -26.20
N THR A 591 26.02 -17.35 -25.83
CA THR A 591 26.84 -16.96 -24.67
C THR A 591 27.52 -15.61 -24.90
N LEU A 592 28.13 -15.41 -26.08
CA LEU A 592 28.74 -14.13 -26.46
C LEU A 592 27.72 -12.99 -26.52
N PHE A 593 26.51 -13.26 -27.00
CA PHE A 593 25.43 -12.26 -27.04
C PHE A 593 24.98 -11.86 -25.63
N GLY A 594 24.76 -12.82 -24.72
CA GLY A 594 24.48 -12.51 -23.31
C GLY A 594 25.60 -11.71 -22.66
N THR A 595 26.86 -12.03 -22.95
CA THR A 595 28.04 -11.31 -22.42
C THR A 595 28.15 -9.90 -23.00
N PHE A 596 27.88 -9.73 -24.30
CA PHE A 596 27.83 -8.42 -24.97
C PHE A 596 26.75 -7.52 -24.37
N LEU A 597 25.56 -8.06 -24.08
CA LEU A 597 24.48 -7.30 -23.43
C LEU A 597 24.90 -6.83 -22.03
N VAL A 598 25.57 -7.68 -21.24
CA VAL A 598 26.11 -7.27 -19.92
C VAL A 598 27.20 -6.20 -20.06
N HIS A 599 28.11 -6.34 -21.03
CA HIS A 599 29.22 -5.39 -21.19
C HIS A 599 28.75 -4.04 -21.73
N HIS A 600 27.79 -4.04 -22.65
CA HIS A 600 27.19 -2.81 -23.18
C HIS A 600 26.33 -2.11 -22.11
N TYR A 601 25.72 -2.86 -21.19
CA TYR A 601 25.06 -2.29 -20.02
C TYR A 601 26.07 -1.68 -19.02
N LYS A 602 27.24 -2.31 -18.80
CA LYS A 602 28.30 -1.73 -17.94
C LYS A 602 29.00 -0.50 -18.53
N SER A 603 28.90 -0.27 -19.84
CA SER A 603 29.50 0.88 -20.54
C SER A 603 28.54 2.06 -20.76
N ARG A 604 27.27 1.95 -20.36
CA ARG A 604 26.26 3.01 -20.36
C ARG A 604 25.90 3.37 -18.93
#